data_AF-A0A7R9S6F9-F1
#
_entry.id   AF-A0A7R9S6F9-F1
#
_cell.length_a   1.000
_cell.length_b   1.000
_cell.length_c   1.000
_cell.angle_alpha   90.00
_cell.angle_beta   90.00
_cell.angle_gamma   90.00
#
_symmetry.space_group_name_H-M   'P 1'
#
loop_
_entity.id
_entity.type
_entity.pdbx_description
1 polymer ?
#
loop_
_entity_poly.entity_id
_entity_poly.type
_entity_poly.pdbx_seq_one_letter_code
_entity_poly.pdbx_strand_id
1 'polypeptide(L)' 'EKLLFPLCQTCMEKEMESCDHSQEERCLTGTWMTEKLKLAVSKGYLILQIYEVYHFEERSSTLFKDYIDKFLKIKQES' A
#
# COMPACT_ATOMS: atom_id res chain seq x y z
N GLU A 1 -9.81 -7.73 0.30
CA GLU A 1 -8.72 -7.10 1.06
C GLU A 1 -8.99 -5.59 1.10
N LYS A 2 -9.16 -4.99 2.29
CA LYS A 2 -9.37 -3.53 2.41
C LYS A 2 -8.01 -2.86 2.52
N LEU A 3 -7.79 -1.76 1.80
CA LEU A 3 -6.60 -0.93 2.00
C LEU A 3 -6.74 -0.21 3.34
N LEU A 4 -6.02 -0.69 4.34
CA LEU A 4 -6.00 -0.12 5.67
C LEU A 4 -4.68 0.63 5.89
N PHE A 5 -4.77 1.76 6.58
CA PHE A 5 -3.62 2.46 7.15
C PHE A 5 -3.74 2.32 8.68
N PRO A 6 -3.46 1.14 9.24
CA PRO A 6 -3.50 0.95 10.68
C PRO A 6 -2.33 1.70 11.34
N LEU A 7 -2.48 2.08 12.60
CA LEU A 7 -1.40 2.64 13.41
C LEU A 7 -0.60 1.55 14.14
N CYS A 8 -1.10 0.32 14.16
CA CYS A 8 -0.49 -0.84 14.81
C CYS A 8 -0.84 -2.09 14.01
N GLN A 9 0.17 -2.84 13.59
CA GLN A 9 -0.04 -4.11 12.90
C GLN A 9 -0.86 -5.07 13.77
N THR A 10 -0.45 -5.27 15.02
CA THR A 10 -1.06 -6.22 15.94
C THR A 10 -2.52 -5.88 16.27
N CYS A 11 -2.86 -4.60 16.44
CA CYS A 11 -4.25 -4.20 16.69
C CYS A 11 -5.14 -4.43 15.47
N MET A 12 -4.61 -4.25 14.25
CA MET A 12 -5.35 -4.56 13.03
C MET A 12 -5.63 -6.05 12.92
N GLU A 13 -4.65 -6.90 13.22
CA GLU A 13 -4.77 -8.35 13.13
C GLU A 13 -5.68 -8.94 14.22
N LYS A 14 -5.63 -8.39 15.44
CA LYS A 14 -6.39 -8.86 16.60
C LYS A 14 -7.71 -8.12 16.83
N GLU A 15 -8.05 -7.17 15.97
CA GLU A 15 -9.23 -6.30 16.08
C GLU A 15 -9.37 -5.64 17.47
N MET A 16 -8.25 -5.11 17.99
CA MET A 16 -8.21 -4.51 19.33
C MET A 16 -8.73 -3.06 19.34
N GLU A 17 -9.56 -2.74 20.33
CA GLU A 17 -10.10 -1.37 20.52
C GLU A 17 -9.11 -0.40 21.19
N SER A 18 -8.25 -0.90 22.09
CA SER A 18 -7.20 -0.12 22.74
C SER A 18 -5.82 -0.65 22.37
N CYS A 19 -4.83 0.25 22.27
CA CYS A 19 -3.48 -0.11 21.87
C CYS A 19 -2.47 0.30 22.94
N ASP A 20 -1.82 -0.69 23.54
CA ASP A 20 -0.77 -0.57 24.55
C ASP A 20 0.62 -1.00 24.05
N HIS A 21 0.69 -1.51 22.81
CA HIS A 21 1.93 -1.93 22.15
C HIS A 21 3.00 -0.83 22.06
N SER A 22 4.27 -1.23 22.09
CA SER A 22 5.41 -0.33 21.87
C SER A 22 5.48 0.19 20.43
N GLN A 23 6.35 1.17 20.14
CA GLN A 23 6.51 1.63 18.76
C GLN A 23 6.99 0.49 17.85
N GLU A 24 7.92 -0.33 18.33
CA GLU A 24 8.50 -1.49 17.65
C GLU A 24 7.42 -2.54 17.33
N GLU A 25 6.56 -2.85 18.30
CA GLU A 25 5.46 -3.80 18.13
C GLU A 25 4.36 -3.29 17.18
N ARG A 26 4.19 -1.97 17.11
CA ARG A 26 3.24 -1.33 16.19
C ARG A 26 3.73 -1.27 14.74
N CYS A 27 5.03 -1.42 14.52
CA CYS A 27 5.65 -1.27 13.21
C CYS A 27 5.03 -2.19 12.17
N LEU A 28 4.78 -1.64 10.98
CA LEU A 28 4.37 -2.42 9.83
C LEU A 28 5.62 -2.88 9.09
N THR A 29 5.75 -4.20 8.86
CA THR A 29 6.82 -4.77 8.04
C THR A 29 6.24 -5.48 6.82
N GLY A 30 6.79 -5.22 5.63
CA GLY A 30 6.24 -5.74 4.39
C GLY A 30 6.87 -5.11 3.15
N THR A 31 6.28 -5.41 2.00
CA THR A 31 6.70 -4.88 0.70
C THR A 31 5.61 -3.97 0.15
N TRP A 32 5.98 -2.73 -0.18
CA TRP A 32 5.02 -1.74 -0.68
C TRP A 32 5.54 -1.07 -1.96
N MET A 33 4.61 -0.72 -2.84
CA MET A 33 4.92 0.12 -3.99
C MET A 33 5.27 1.54 -3.53
N THR A 34 6.21 2.19 -4.22
CA THR A 34 6.70 3.54 -3.90
C THR A 34 5.58 4.57 -3.71
N GLU A 35 4.53 4.54 -4.53
CA GLU A 35 3.42 5.49 -4.41
C GLU A 35 2.61 5.31 -3.12
N LYS A 36 2.47 4.07 -2.61
CA LYS A 36 1.85 3.83 -1.30
C LYS A 36 2.70 4.39 -0.17
N LEU A 37 4.02 4.22 -0.23
CA LEU A 37 4.95 4.75 0.78
C LEU A 37 4.92 6.28 0.81
N LYS A 38 4.91 6.94 -0.37
CA LYS A 38 4.75 8.40 -0.46
C LYS A 38 3.47 8.88 0.22
N LEU A 39 2.36 8.20 -0.04
CA LEU A 39 1.08 8.51 0.61
C LEU A 39 1.16 8.29 2.12
N ALA A 40 1.73 7.19 2.60
CA ALA A 40 1.89 6.93 4.03
C ALA A 40 2.71 8.03 4.72
N VAL A 41 3.84 8.44 4.15
CA VAL A 41 4.66 9.55 4.67
C VAL A 41 3.87 10.86 4.71
N SER A 42 3.09 11.16 3.67
CA SER A 42 2.21 12.35 3.66
C SER A 42 1.11 12.32 4.73
N LYS A 43 0.78 11.13 5.24
CA LYS A 43 -0.18 10.92 6.34
C LYS A 43 0.50 10.88 7.72
N GLY A 44 1.80 11.14 7.81
CA GLY A 44 2.55 11.24 9.06
C GLY A 44 3.24 9.94 9.51
N TYR A 45 3.26 8.90 8.66
CA TYR A 45 4.01 7.68 8.96
C TYR A 45 5.52 7.90 8.80
N LEU A 46 6.30 7.19 9.61
CA LEU A 46 7.76 7.21 9.55
C LEU A 46 8.28 5.90 8.95
N ILE A 47 9.24 6.00 8.04
CA ILE A 47 9.99 4.84 7.53
C ILE A 47 11.12 4.57 8.53
N LEU A 48 11.01 3.47 9.26
CA LEU A 48 11.99 3.12 10.29
C LEU A 48 13.18 2.34 9.70
N GLN A 49 12.91 1.44 8.75
CA GLN A 49 13.94 0.61 8.13
C GLN A 49 13.57 0.24 6.69
N ILE A 50 14.57 0.22 5.81
CA ILE A 50 14.45 -0.22 4.41
C ILE A 50 15.37 -1.44 4.26
N TYR A 51 14.80 -2.57 3.87
CA TYR A 51 15.54 -3.82 3.65
C TYR A 51 16.04 -3.94 2.21
N GLU A 52 15.17 -3.63 1.25
CA GLU A 52 15.44 -3.78 -0.18
C GLU A 52 14.61 -2.76 -0.99
N VAL A 53 15.17 -2.32 -2.13
CA VAL A 53 14.50 -1.42 -3.07
C VAL A 53 14.63 -1.97 -4.49
N TYR A 54 13.49 -2.27 -5.11
CA TYR A 54 13.42 -2.63 -6.52
C TYR A 54 13.17 -1.38 -7.36
N HIS A 55 14.19 -0.92 -8.08
CA HIS A 55 14.08 0.22 -8.99
C HIS A 55 13.89 -0.24 -10.43
N PHE A 56 12.84 0.26 -11.07
CA PHE A 56 12.57 0.07 -12.49
C PHE A 56 12.78 1.41 -13.18
N GLU A 57 13.83 1.49 -14.00
CA GLU A 57 14.20 2.69 -14.75
C GLU A 57 13.15 3.01 -15.83
N GLU A 58 12.72 1.99 -16.55
CA GLU A 58 11.70 2.10 -17.58
C GLU A 58 10.29 2.06 -16.99
N ARG A 59 9.40 2.91 -17.53
CA ARG A 59 7.99 2.98 -17.15
C ARG A 59 7.13 3.15 -18.40
N SER A 60 5.95 2.55 -18.39
CA SER A 60 4.98 2.67 -19.47
C SER A 60 3.58 2.95 -18.93
N SER A 61 2.88 3.89 -19.55
CA SER A 61 1.44 4.12 -19.36
C SER A 61 0.60 3.52 -20.49
N THR A 62 1.23 2.87 -21.47
CA THR A 62 0.57 2.36 -22.69
C THR A 62 0.45 0.84 -22.72
N LEU A 63 1.30 0.12 -21.99
CA LEU A 63 1.37 -1.35 -22.02
C LEU A 63 0.02 -2.05 -21.85
N PHE A 64 -0.83 -1.54 -20.95
CA PHE A 64 -2.15 -2.12 -20.66
C PHE A 64 -3.32 -1.26 -21.15
N LYS A 65 -3.05 -0.16 -21.87
CA LYS A 65 -4.08 0.81 -22.24
C LYS A 65 -5.20 0.17 -23.04
N ASP A 66 -4.87 -0.47 -24.15
CA ASP A 66 -5.87 -1.07 -25.05
C ASP A 66 -6.65 -2.20 -24.38
N TYR A 67 -6.00 -2.96 -23.49
CA TYR A 67 -6.65 -3.99 -22.68
C TYR A 67 -7.70 -3.35 -21.75
N ILE A 68 -7.29 -2.33 -20.98
CA ILE A 68 -8.18 -1.64 -20.04
C ILE A 68 -9.35 -1.00 -20.79
N ASP A 69 -9.08 -0.28 -21.87
CA ASP A 69 -10.09 0.41 -22.68
C ASP A 69 -11.14 -0.58 -23.22
N LYS A 70 -10.69 -1.73 -23.75
CA LYS A 70 -11.58 -2.79 -24.24
C LYS A 70 -12.50 -3.32 -23.15
N PHE A 71 -11.97 -3.68 -21.99
CA PHE A 71 -12.78 -4.25 -20.90
C PHE A 71 -13.63 -3.21 -20.18
N LEU A 72 -13.18 -1.96 -20.13
CA LEU A 72 -13.97 -0.85 -19.61
C LEU A 72 -15.19 -0.60 -20.49
N LYS A 73 -15.03 -0.65 -21.82
CA LYS A 73 -16.14 -0.55 -22.77
C LYS A 73 -17.19 -1.65 -22.56
N ILE A 74 -16.76 -2.91 -22.50
CA ILE A 74 -17.65 -4.06 -22.27
C ILE A 74 -18.49 -3.88 -20.99
N LYS A 75 -17.87 -3.40 -19.91
CA LYS A 75 -18.56 -3.16 -18.63
C LYS A 75 -19.59 -2.03 -18.68
N GLN A 76 -19.43 -1.04 -19.55
CA GLN A 76 -20.38 0.08 -19.68
C GLN A 76 -21.56 -0.26 -20.60
N GLU A 77 -21.35 -1.17 -21.55
CA GLU A 77 -22.36 -1.61 -22.52
C GLU A 77 -23.19 -2.83 -22.05
N SER A 78 -22.86 -3.39 -20.87
CA SER A 78 -23.62 -4.48 -20.20
C SER A 78 -24.54 -3.91 -19.12
#